data_AF-A0A239BDW2-F1
#
_entry.id   AF-A0A239BDW2-F1
#
_cell.length_a   1.000
_cell.length_b   1.000
_cell.length_c   1.000
_cell.angle_alpha   90.00
_cell.angle_beta   90.00
_cell.angle_gamma   90.00
#
_symmetry.space_group_name_H-M   'P 1'
#
loop_
_entity.id
_entity.type
_entity.pdbx_description
1 polymer ?
#
loop_
_entity_poly.entity_id
_entity_poly.type
_entity_poly.pdbx_seq_one_letter_code
_entity_poly.pdbx_strand_id
1 'polypeptide(L)'
;MSTPSPQGTAGLGRDDVAHLARLARLALTDEELDSFAGQLSAVLDAVAEVGKADVADVPPMTHAVPLTNVTRPDVVTPSLPRDVVLSQAPAAEDDRFRVPQILGEEE
;
A
#
# COMPACT_ATOMS: atom_id res chain seq x y z
N MET A 1 9.79 -21.82 2.62
CA MET A 1 10.05 -20.36 2.54
C MET A 1 10.22 -19.89 3.97
N SER A 2 11.45 -19.62 4.40
CA SER A 2 11.74 -19.15 5.75
C SER A 2 11.17 -17.74 5.90
N THR A 3 10.14 -17.59 6.71
CA THR A 3 9.72 -16.28 7.21
C THR A 3 10.84 -15.77 8.12
N PRO A 4 11.42 -14.59 7.87
CA PRO A 4 12.31 -13.98 8.84
C PRO A 4 11.50 -13.73 10.13
N SER A 5 12.04 -14.19 11.25
CA SER A 5 11.50 -13.90 12.58
C SER A 5 11.34 -12.39 12.76
N PRO A 6 10.26 -11.90 13.42
CA PRO A 6 10.13 -10.49 13.72
C PRO A 6 11.29 -10.09 14.63
N GLN A 7 12.18 -9.25 14.14
CA GLN A 7 13.08 -8.51 15.01
C GLN A 7 12.18 -7.72 15.96
N GLY A 8 12.43 -7.82 17.27
CA GLY A 8 11.65 -7.14 18.29
C GLY A 8 11.49 -5.65 17.98
N THR A 9 10.38 -5.09 18.45
CA THR A 9 9.98 -3.68 18.36
C THR A 9 11.05 -2.74 18.95
N ALA A 10 12.15 -2.54 18.22
CA ALA A 10 12.94 -1.34 18.33
C ALA A 10 12.06 -0.21 17.78
N GLY A 11 11.78 0.80 18.61
CA GLY A 11 10.86 1.89 18.26
C GLY A 11 11.15 2.47 16.89
N LEU A 12 10.10 2.75 16.12
CA LEU A 12 10.24 3.31 14.78
C LEU A 12 10.95 4.66 14.87
N GLY A 13 12.09 4.76 14.20
CA GLY A 13 12.81 6.01 14.08
C GLY A 13 12.21 6.91 13.01
N ARG A 14 12.60 8.19 13.02
CA ARG A 14 12.25 9.16 11.98
C ARG A 14 12.56 8.64 10.57
N ASP A 15 13.72 8.00 10.40
CA ASP A 15 14.17 7.46 9.11
C ASP A 15 13.28 6.32 8.62
N ASP A 16 12.77 5.48 9.53
CA ASP A 16 11.83 4.41 9.18
C ASP A 16 10.51 5.00 8.69
N VAL A 17 10.01 6.05 9.35
CA VAL A 17 8.79 6.75 8.93
C VAL A 17 8.99 7.44 7.57
N ALA A 18 10.14 8.08 7.35
CA ALA A 18 10.46 8.69 6.07
C ALA A 18 10.54 7.63 4.95
N HIS A 19 11.12 6.47 5.25
CA HIS A 19 11.17 5.35 4.32
C HIS A 19 9.76 4.83 3.97
N LEU A 20 8.91 4.65 4.97
CA LEU A 20 7.51 4.22 4.78
C LEU A 20 6.70 5.24 3.99
N ALA A 21 6.86 6.54 4.28
CA ALA A 21 6.18 7.61 3.57
C ALA A 21 6.54 7.60 2.07
N ARG A 22 7.81 7.40 1.74
CA ARG A 22 8.27 7.25 0.35
C ARG A 22 7.64 6.04 -0.35
N LEU A 23 7.54 4.90 0.32
CA LEU A 23 6.86 3.71 -0.22
C LEU A 23 5.37 3.95 -0.47
N ALA A 24 4.72 4.69 0.44
CA ALA A 24 3.31 5.05 0.36
C ALA A 24 3.03 6.27 -0.53
N ARG A 25 4.06 6.90 -1.13
CA ARG A 25 3.97 8.15 -1.91
C ARG A 25 3.34 9.31 -1.13
N LEU A 26 3.63 9.39 0.17
CA LEU A 26 3.22 10.48 1.05
C LEU A 26 4.38 11.47 1.23
N ALA A 27 4.12 12.74 0.97
CA ALA A 27 5.01 13.82 1.35
C ALA A 27 4.67 14.23 2.78
N LEU A 28 5.65 14.13 3.68
CA LEU A 28 5.50 14.49 5.09
C LEU A 28 6.46 15.62 5.43
N THR A 29 5.99 16.53 6.28
CA THR A 29 6.81 17.57 6.89
C THR A 29 7.71 16.99 7.98
N ASP A 30 8.72 17.77 8.37
CA ASP A 30 9.68 17.37 9.39
C ASP A 30 9.01 17.16 10.76
N GLU A 31 7.99 17.96 11.08
CA GLU A 31 7.19 17.83 12.30
C GLU A 31 6.28 16.60 12.27
N GLU A 32 5.70 16.27 11.10
CA GLU A 32 4.87 15.07 10.92
C GLU A 32 5.70 13.79 11.08
N LEU A 33 6.94 13.78 10.60
CA LEU A 33 7.84 12.63 10.77
C LEU A 33 8.08 12.30 12.25
N ASP A 34 8.34 13.32 13.08
CA ASP A 34 8.57 13.13 14.52
C ASP A 34 7.29 12.69 15.24
N SER A 35 6.15 13.32 14.91
CA SER A 35 4.85 12.94 15.48
C SER A 35 4.46 11.51 15.11
N PHE A 36 4.62 11.12 13.85
CA PHE A 36 4.22 9.80 13.37
C PHE A 36 5.13 8.68 13.85
N ALA A 37 6.41 8.94 14.11
CA ALA A 37 7.30 7.95 14.72
C ALA A 37 6.74 7.44 16.06
N GLY A 38 6.30 8.35 16.92
CA GLY A 38 5.68 8.00 18.20
C GLY A 38 4.31 7.32 18.04
N GLN A 39 3.45 7.85 17.18
CA GLN A 39 2.11 7.30 16.96
C GLN A 39 2.14 5.89 16.35
N LEU A 40 3.00 5.66 15.35
CA LEU A 40 3.14 4.35 14.72
C LEU A 40 3.74 3.33 15.68
N SER A 41 4.68 3.74 16.54
CA SER A 41 5.21 2.87 17.60
C SER A 41 4.09 2.39 18.54
N ALA A 42 3.21 3.29 18.98
CA ALA A 42 2.06 2.92 19.82
C ALA A 42 1.07 1.97 19.11
N VAL A 43 0.84 2.15 17.81
CA VAL A 43 0.01 1.24 17.01
C VAL A 43 0.65 -0.15 16.92
N LEU A 44 1.96 -0.24 16.70
CA LEU A 44 2.67 -1.51 16.65
C LEU A 44 2.66 -2.23 18.00
N ASP A 45 2.79 -1.49 19.11
CA ASP A 45 2.68 -2.07 20.45
C ASP A 45 1.28 -2.66 20.69
N ALA A 46 0.22 -1.98 20.24
CA ALA A 46 -1.14 -2.50 20.32
C ALA A 46 -1.33 -3.77 19.44
N VAL A 47 -0.71 -3.81 18.26
CA VAL A 47 -0.76 -4.98 17.37
C VAL A 47 0.06 -6.16 17.93
N ALA A 48 1.14 -5.89 18.66
CA ALA A 48 1.96 -6.93 19.28
C ALA A 48 1.18 -7.80 20.28
N GLU A 49 0.11 -7.28 20.87
CA GLU A 49 -0.82 -8.05 21.70
C GLU A 49 -1.50 -9.19 20.93
N VAL A 50 -1.82 -8.98 19.64
CA VAL A 50 -2.41 -10.02 18.77
C VAL A 50 -1.42 -11.17 18.54
N GLY A 51 -0.11 -10.87 18.50
CA GLY A 51 0.95 -11.86 18.33
C GLY A 51 1.10 -12.84 19.50
N LYS A 52 0.43 -12.60 20.63
CA LYS A 52 0.43 -13.50 21.80
C LYS A 52 -0.51 -14.70 21.65
N ALA A 53 -1.38 -14.69 20.64
CA ALA A 53 -2.30 -15.81 20.39
C ALA A 53 -1.53 -17.03 19.85
N ASP A 54 -1.83 -18.22 20.38
CA ASP A 54 -1.29 -19.48 19.86
C ASP A 54 -2.03 -19.88 18.57
N VAL A 55 -1.30 -19.78 17.45
CA VAL A 55 -1.83 -20.03 16.10
C VAL A 55 -0.95 -21.02 15.32
N ALA A 56 -0.11 -21.82 16.01
CA ALA A 56 0.87 -22.71 15.37
C ALA A 56 0.21 -23.69 14.37
N ASP A 57 -0.99 -24.17 14.70
CA ASP A 57 -1.75 -25.12 13.89
C ASP A 57 -2.94 -24.48 13.15
N VAL A 58 -3.06 -23.15 13.17
CA VAL A 58 -4.15 -22.43 12.51
C VAL A 58 -3.67 -21.94 11.13
N PRO A 59 -4.20 -22.46 10.02
CA PRO A 59 -3.82 -21.98 8.70
C PRO A 59 -4.29 -20.52 8.49
N PRO A 60 -3.51 -19.67 7.81
CA PRO A 60 -3.92 -18.30 7.50
C PRO A 60 -5.23 -18.26 6.69
N MET A 61 -6.16 -17.42 7.12
CA MET A 61 -7.41 -17.20 6.39
C MET A 61 -7.21 -16.07 5.37
N THR A 62 -7.18 -16.40 4.08
CA THR A 62 -7.02 -15.40 3.01
C THR A 62 -8.35 -14.77 2.58
N HIS A 63 -9.44 -15.53 2.65
CA HIS A 63 -10.78 -15.11 2.25
C HIS A 63 -11.78 -15.62 3.28
N ALA A 64 -12.78 -14.81 3.60
CA ALA A 64 -13.84 -15.17 4.55
C ALA A 64 -14.82 -16.22 3.99
N VAL A 65 -14.80 -16.47 2.68
CA VAL A 65 -15.64 -17.45 1.99
C VAL A 65 -14.78 -18.42 1.19
N PRO A 66 -15.24 -19.68 0.98
CA PRO A 66 -14.55 -20.61 0.12
C PRO A 66 -14.42 -20.05 -1.29
N LEU A 67 -13.18 -19.98 -1.79
CA LEU A 67 -12.92 -19.61 -3.17
C LEU A 67 -12.99 -20.83 -4.07
N THR A 68 -13.58 -20.63 -5.24
CA THR A 68 -13.40 -21.49 -6.40
C THR A 68 -12.79 -20.66 -7.51
N ASN A 69 -12.22 -21.32 -8.53
CA ASN A 69 -11.68 -20.62 -9.69
C ASN A 69 -12.83 -19.93 -10.44
N VAL A 70 -12.92 -18.60 -10.32
CA VAL A 70 -13.86 -17.78 -11.08
C VAL A 70 -13.14 -17.27 -12.32
N THR A 71 -13.44 -17.88 -13.47
CA THR A 71 -12.89 -17.47 -14.77
C THR A 71 -13.89 -16.59 -15.51
N ARG A 72 -13.36 -15.63 -16.27
CA ARG A 72 -14.15 -14.84 -17.23
C ARG A 72 -14.00 -15.51 -18.61
N PRO A 73 -15.08 -15.70 -19.39
CA PRO A 73 -14.96 -16.16 -20.76
C PRO A 73 -14.21 -15.12 -21.60
N ASP A 74 -13.41 -15.59 -22.55
CA ASP A 74 -12.66 -14.71 -23.45
C ASP A 74 -13.55 -14.18 -24.57
N VAL A 75 -14.42 -13.23 -24.22
CA VAL A 75 -15.35 -12.57 -25.14
C VAL A 75 -15.05 -11.07 -25.14
N VAL A 76 -14.96 -10.50 -26.33
CA VAL A 76 -14.76 -9.05 -26.52
C VAL A 76 -16.03 -8.32 -26.12
N THR A 77 -15.88 -7.32 -25.24
CA THR A 77 -16.95 -6.39 -24.87
C THR A 77 -16.58 -4.97 -25.30
N PRO A 78 -17.57 -4.10 -25.58
CA PRO A 78 -17.28 -2.69 -25.83
C PRO A 78 -16.51 -2.07 -24.67
N SER A 79 -15.46 -1.31 -24.97
CA SER A 79 -14.76 -0.50 -23.98
C SER A 79 -15.60 0.73 -23.62
N LEU A 80 -15.29 1.36 -22.49
CA LEU A 80 -15.91 2.63 -22.11
C LEU A 80 -15.60 3.72 -23.16
N PRO A 81 -16.58 4.59 -23.49
CA PRO A 81 -16.33 5.76 -24.33
C PRO A 81 -15.21 6.63 -23.74
N ARG A 82 -14.33 7.15 -24.60
CA ARG A 82 -13.13 7.88 -24.18
C ARG A 82 -13.47 9.13 -23.37
N ASP A 83 -14.49 9.87 -23.80
CA ASP A 83 -15.03 11.04 -23.13
C ASP A 83 -15.50 10.72 -21.70
N VAL A 84 -16.15 9.57 -21.50
CA VAL A 84 -16.54 9.09 -20.16
C VAL A 84 -15.31 8.81 -19.30
N VAL A 85 -14.30 8.13 -19.85
CA VAL A 85 -13.06 7.80 -19.12
C VAL A 85 -12.29 9.06 -18.70
N LEU A 86 -12.21 10.06 -19.58
CA LEU A 86 -11.46 11.30 -19.34
C LEU A 86 -12.27 12.34 -18.55
N SER A 87 -13.56 12.15 -18.33
CA SER A 87 -14.43 13.12 -17.66
C SER A 87 -14.00 13.48 -16.23
N GLN A 88 -13.25 12.60 -15.56
CA GLN A 88 -12.72 12.80 -14.20
C GLN A 88 -11.19 12.98 -14.19
N ALA A 89 -10.55 13.11 -15.35
CA ALA A 89 -9.12 13.32 -15.43
C ALA A 89 -8.78 14.73 -14.89
N PRO A 90 -7.87 14.88 -13.90
CA PRO A 90 -7.44 16.19 -13.44
C PRO A 90 -6.82 17.05 -14.56
N ALA A 91 -6.16 16.40 -15.53
CA ALA A 91 -5.67 17.01 -16.74
C ALA A 91 -5.73 16.00 -17.90
N ALA A 92 -6.25 16.44 -19.04
CA ALA A 92 -6.28 15.66 -20.27
C ALA A 92 -5.78 16.51 -21.45
N GLU A 93 -5.09 15.88 -22.38
CA GLU A 93 -4.52 16.51 -23.58
C GLU A 93 -4.48 15.45 -24.69
N ASP A 94 -4.83 15.83 -25.93
CA ASP A 94 -4.83 14.94 -27.10
C ASP A 94 -5.42 13.55 -26.82
N ASP A 95 -6.63 13.53 -26.23
CA ASP A 95 -7.37 12.30 -25.93
C ASP A 95 -6.67 11.35 -24.93
N ARG A 96 -5.80 11.88 -24.06
CA ARG A 96 -4.98 11.12 -23.07
C ARG A 96 -4.98 11.80 -21.70
N PHE A 97 -4.61 11.05 -20.67
CA PHE A 97 -4.26 11.61 -19.37
C PHE A 97 -2.91 12.33 -19.47
N ARG A 98 -2.88 13.59 -19.04
CA ARG A 98 -1.66 14.38 -19.02
C ARG A 98 -1.00 14.26 -17.66
N VAL A 99 0.26 13.83 -17.65
CA VAL A 99 1.10 13.73 -16.45
C VAL A 99 2.43 14.44 -16.67
N PRO A 100 3.11 14.92 -15.62
CA PRO A 100 4.49 15.38 -15.74
C PRO A 100 5.36 14.28 -16.33
N GLN A 101 6.26 14.66 -17.24
CA GLN A 101 7.22 13.72 -17.80
C GLN A 101 8.14 13.21 -16.69
N ILE A 102 8.34 11.89 -16.65
CA ILE A 102 9.37 11.29 -15.80
C ILE A 102 10.71 11.57 -16.49
N LEU A 103 11.38 12.63 -16.07
CA LEU A 103 12.81 12.80 -16.34
C LEU A 103 13.52 11.83 -15.39
N GLY A 104 14.45 11.02 -15.91
CA GLY A 104 15.28 10.17 -15.05
C GLY A 104 15.98 11.01 -13.98
N GLU A 105 16.29 10.37 -12.85
CA GLU A 105 16.99 11.01 -11.72
C GLU A 105 18.21 11.80 -12.23
N GLU A 106 18.27 13.11 -11.92
CA GLU A 106 19.57 13.78 -11.83
C GLU A 106 20.29 13.13 -10.62
N GLU A 107 21.48 12.61 -10.88
CA GLU A 107 22.33 11.83 -9.96
C GLU A 107 22.55 12.47 -8.58
#